data_AF-A0A2K5ZIT3-F1
#
_entry.id   AF-A0A2K5ZIT3-F1
#
_cell.length_a   1.000
_cell.length_b   1.000
_cell.length_c   1.000
_cell.angle_alpha   90.00
_cell.angle_beta   90.00
_cell.angle_gamma   90.00
#
_symmetry.space_group_name_H-M   'P 1'
#
loop_
_entity.id
_entity.type
_entity.pdbx_description
1 polymer ?
#
loop_
_entity_poly.entity_id
_entity_poly.type
_entity_poly.pdbx_seq_one_letter_code
_entity_poly.pdbx_strand_id
1 'polypeptide(L)'
;INLVTSAKLPVASGAALLTCPFCPIGFQHFLCYICKEYVEDLAKIPKSFLQEANVTLIVIGQSSYHHIEPFCRLTGYSHEIYVDPEREIYKRLGMKRGEEIASSGQSPHVKSNLLSGSLQSLWRAVTGPLFDFQGDPAQQGGILILGPGNNIHFIHRDRNRLDHKPINSVLQLVGVQHVNFTNRPSVIHV
;
A
#
# COMPACT_ATOMS: atom_id res chain seq x y z
N ILE A 1 -13.20 -0.84 -13.84
CA ILE A 1 -13.26 0.25 -12.83
C ILE A 1 -12.95 1.52 -13.59
N ASN A 2 -13.94 2.40 -13.81
CA ASN A 2 -13.64 3.72 -14.35
C ASN A 2 -13.08 4.53 -13.19
N LEU A 3 -11.76 4.58 -13.06
CA LEU A 3 -11.09 5.55 -12.20
C LEU A 3 -11.36 6.92 -12.84
N VAL A 4 -12.43 7.58 -12.40
CA VAL A 4 -12.75 8.93 -12.85
C VAL A 4 -11.81 9.87 -12.10
N THR A 5 -10.78 10.36 -12.79
CA THR A 5 -10.01 11.52 -12.35
C THR A 5 -10.25 12.66 -13.34
N SER A 6 -9.98 13.90 -12.92
CA SER A 6 -10.03 15.11 -13.78
C SER A 6 -9.05 15.08 -14.96
N ALA A 7 -8.31 13.99 -15.17
CA ALA A 7 -7.45 13.78 -16.30
C ALA A 7 -7.64 12.35 -16.80
N LYS A 8 -8.10 12.18 -18.05
CA LYS A 8 -8.07 10.89 -18.74
C LYS A 8 -6.64 10.34 -18.65
N LEU A 9 -6.40 9.35 -17.78
CA LEU A 9 -5.14 8.61 -17.77
C LEU A 9 -5.16 7.64 -18.96
N PRO A 10 -4.28 7.79 -19.95
CA PRO A 10 -4.06 6.73 -20.91
C PRO A 10 -3.40 5.57 -20.16
N VAL A 11 -4.17 4.53 -19.82
CA VAL A 11 -3.63 3.31 -19.19
C VAL A 11 -2.86 2.52 -20.25
N ALA A 12 -1.64 2.95 -20.51
CA ALA A 12 -0.67 2.21 -21.28
C ALA A 12 0.01 1.19 -20.35
N SER A 13 -0.55 -0.03 -20.31
CA SER A 13 0.02 -1.25 -19.69
C SER A 13 0.34 -1.19 -18.18
N GLY A 14 -0.16 -2.19 -17.42
CA GLY A 14 0.32 -2.52 -16.08
C GLY A 14 0.25 -1.43 -15.00
N ALA A 15 -0.94 -1.04 -14.53
CA ALA A 15 -1.03 -0.29 -13.27
C ALA A 15 -1.12 -1.26 -12.09
N ALA A 16 -0.13 -1.26 -11.21
CA ALA A 16 -0.18 -1.97 -9.93
C ALA A 16 -0.76 -1.02 -8.88
N LEU A 17 -2.02 -1.24 -8.53
CA LEU A 17 -2.74 -0.52 -7.50
C LEU A 17 -2.59 -1.24 -6.15
N LEU A 18 -2.01 -0.58 -5.16
CA LEU A 18 -1.94 -1.07 -3.79
C LEU A 18 -2.94 -0.29 -2.93
N THR A 19 -3.96 -0.99 -2.44
CA THR A 19 -4.88 -0.42 -1.45
C THR A 19 -4.33 -0.68 -0.05
N CYS A 20 -4.10 0.39 0.71
CA CYS A 20 -3.41 0.31 2.00
C CYS A 20 -4.05 -0.69 2.99
N PRO A 21 -3.23 -1.35 3.82
CA PRO A 21 -3.67 -2.43 4.70
C PRO A 21 -4.47 -2.03 5.94
N PHE A 22 -5.12 -3.03 6.51
CA PHE A 22 -5.94 -2.99 7.71
C PHE A 22 -5.23 -2.33 8.91
N CYS A 23 -5.86 -1.34 9.52
CA CYS A 23 -5.35 -0.67 10.73
C CYS A 23 -6.16 -1.09 11.98
N PRO A 24 -5.62 -1.92 12.88
CA PRO A 24 -6.37 -2.46 14.02
C PRO A 24 -6.68 -1.43 15.13
N ILE A 25 -6.14 -0.22 15.02
CA ILE A 25 -6.39 0.88 15.93
C ILE A 25 -6.98 1.98 15.05
N GLY A 26 -7.98 2.74 15.53
CA GLY A 26 -8.72 3.76 14.76
C GLY A 26 -7.92 4.94 14.18
N PHE A 27 -6.64 4.74 13.86
CA PHE A 27 -5.78 5.66 13.16
C PHE A 27 -6.02 5.63 11.65
N GLN A 28 -5.75 6.76 11.01
CA GLN A 28 -5.75 6.84 9.56
C GLN A 28 -4.88 5.75 8.94
N HIS A 29 -5.25 5.25 7.77
CA HIS A 29 -4.44 4.29 7.02
C HIS A 29 -2.99 4.76 6.84
N PHE A 30 -2.75 6.07 6.62
CA PHE A 30 -1.40 6.65 6.50
C PHE A 30 -0.65 6.78 7.84
N LEU A 31 -1.33 6.66 8.98
CA LEU A 31 -0.74 6.70 10.33
C LEU A 31 -0.53 5.30 10.93
N CYS A 32 -1.11 4.26 10.33
CA CYS A 32 -0.82 2.87 10.68
C CYS A 32 0.65 2.52 10.41
N TYR A 33 1.32 1.87 11.36
CA TYR A 33 2.69 1.40 11.18
C TYR A 33 2.81 0.33 10.09
N ILE A 34 1.79 -0.54 9.95
CA ILE A 34 1.76 -1.58 8.91
C ILE A 34 1.76 -0.95 7.51
N CYS A 35 0.86 0.01 7.28
CA CYS A 35 0.83 0.76 6.02
C CYS A 35 2.12 1.55 5.78
N LYS A 36 2.67 2.19 6.82
CA LYS A 36 3.92 2.93 6.73
C LYS A 36 5.05 2.01 6.27
N GLU A 37 5.27 0.89 6.96
CA GLU A 37 6.39 -0.02 6.68
C GLU A 37 6.26 -0.69 5.33
N TYR A 38 5.04 -1.05 4.94
CA TYR A 38 4.76 -1.59 3.62
C TYR A 38 5.06 -0.56 2.52
N VAL A 39 4.62 0.70 2.69
CA VAL A 39 4.90 1.78 1.72
C VAL A 39 6.38 2.20 1.72
N GLU A 40 7.09 2.11 2.84
CA GLU A 40 8.55 2.29 2.89
C GLU A 40 9.27 1.23 2.06
N ASP A 41 8.81 -0.02 2.06
CA ASP A 41 9.36 -1.03 1.16
C ASP A 41 9.01 -0.75 -0.30
N LEU A 42 7.78 -0.34 -0.61
CA LEU A 42 7.43 0.10 -1.97
C LEU A 42 8.28 1.28 -2.46
N ALA A 43 8.64 2.21 -1.56
CA ALA A 43 9.50 3.36 -1.88
C ALA A 43 10.92 2.95 -2.31
N LYS A 44 11.38 1.75 -1.93
CA LYS A 44 12.69 1.21 -2.34
C LYS A 44 12.71 0.71 -3.79
N ILE A 45 11.55 0.54 -4.43
CA ILE A 45 11.49 0.05 -5.82
C ILE A 45 12.05 1.12 -6.75
N PRO A 46 13.13 0.85 -7.51
CA PRO A 46 13.71 1.82 -8.43
C PRO A 46 12.72 2.22 -9.53
N LYS A 47 12.67 3.51 -9.87
CA LYS A 47 11.84 4.00 -10.99
C LYS A 47 12.21 3.35 -12.32
N SER A 48 13.50 3.08 -12.54
CA SER A 48 13.98 2.40 -13.76
C SER A 48 13.35 1.02 -13.95
N PHE A 49 13.22 0.23 -12.87
CA PHE A 49 12.63 -1.11 -12.94
C PHE A 49 11.16 -1.08 -13.35
N LEU A 50 10.41 -0.08 -12.87
CA LEU A 50 9.02 0.13 -13.26
C LEU A 50 8.91 0.63 -14.71
N GLN A 51 9.78 1.55 -15.12
CA GLN A 51 9.82 2.08 -16.48
C GLN A 51 10.17 1.03 -17.53
N GLU A 52 11.17 0.19 -17.27
CA GLU A 52 11.58 -0.93 -18.14
C GLU A 52 10.44 -1.94 -18.34
N ALA A 53 9.65 -2.20 -17.29
CA ALA A 53 8.48 -3.08 -17.36
C ALA A 53 7.22 -2.38 -17.89
N ASN A 54 7.28 -1.07 -18.17
CA ASN A 54 6.12 -0.22 -18.48
C ASN A 54 4.98 -0.40 -17.46
N VAL A 55 5.32 -0.25 -16.18
CA VAL A 55 4.41 -0.40 -15.03
C VAL A 55 4.31 0.92 -14.28
N THR A 56 3.10 1.30 -13.89
CA THR A 56 2.87 2.42 -12.96
C THR A 56 2.50 1.88 -11.59
N LEU A 57 3.25 2.29 -10.56
CA LEU A 57 3.01 1.92 -9.17
C LEU A 57 2.17 3.00 -8.47
N ILE A 58 0.99 2.60 -7.98
CA ILE A 58 0.02 3.52 -7.40
C ILE A 58 -0.39 3.03 -6.01
N VAL A 59 -0.38 3.92 -5.01
CA VAL A 59 -0.96 3.66 -3.68
C VAL A 59 -2.29 4.40 -3.56
N ILE A 60 -3.33 3.71 -3.07
CA ILE A 60 -4.61 4.33 -2.71
C ILE A 60 -4.89 4.10 -1.23
N GLY A 61 -5.06 5.20 -0.49
CA GLY A 61 -5.44 5.18 0.91
C GLY A 61 -6.80 5.83 1.15
N GLN A 62 -7.52 5.39 2.18
CA GLN A 62 -8.67 6.15 2.69
C GLN A 62 -8.15 7.21 3.67
N SER A 63 -7.95 8.43 3.16
CA SER A 63 -7.57 9.61 3.96
C SER A 63 -7.97 10.89 3.21
N SER A 64 -7.86 12.06 3.84
CA SER A 64 -7.93 13.35 3.17
C SER A 64 -6.63 13.66 2.39
N TYR A 65 -6.72 14.39 1.27
CA TYR A 65 -5.59 14.70 0.40
C TYR A 65 -4.45 15.45 1.11
N HIS A 66 -4.77 16.23 2.15
CA HIS A 66 -3.78 16.95 2.96
C HIS A 66 -2.76 16.02 3.63
N HIS A 67 -3.07 14.74 3.80
CA HIS A 67 -2.16 13.76 4.42
C HIS A 67 -1.16 13.14 3.44
N ILE A 68 -1.32 13.35 2.13
CA ILE A 68 -0.44 12.77 1.11
C ILE A 68 1.00 13.27 1.30
N GLU A 69 1.21 14.59 1.35
CA GLU A 69 2.56 15.16 1.43
C GLU A 69 3.30 14.75 2.71
N PRO A 70 2.72 14.86 3.93
CA PRO A 70 3.35 14.34 5.14
C PRO A 70 3.69 12.85 5.07
N PHE A 71 2.82 12.05 4.43
CA PHE A 71 3.04 10.60 4.30
C PHE A 71 4.16 10.27 3.32
N CYS A 72 4.25 10.97 2.18
CA CYS A 72 5.39 10.85 1.26
C CYS A 72 6.69 11.23 1.94
N ARG A 73 6.72 12.35 2.68
CA ARG A 73 7.92 12.79 3.43
C ARG A 73 8.36 11.78 4.48
N LEU A 74 7.40 11.14 5.15
CA LEU A 74 7.70 10.14 6.18
C LEU A 74 8.24 8.83 5.59
N THR A 75 7.69 8.38 4.47
CA THR A 75 7.98 7.06 3.89
C THR A 75 9.08 7.10 2.82
N GLY A 76 9.42 8.29 2.32
CA GLY A 76 10.28 8.46 1.15
C GLY A 76 9.60 8.03 -0.16
N TYR A 77 8.30 7.75 -0.15
CA TYR A 77 7.57 7.30 -1.33
C TYR A 77 7.46 8.44 -2.37
N SER A 78 7.86 8.15 -3.60
CA SER A 78 8.00 9.15 -4.68
C SER A 78 7.23 8.80 -5.96
N HIS A 79 6.36 7.79 -5.87
CA HIS A 79 5.42 7.40 -6.93
C HIS A 79 4.02 7.93 -6.61
N GLU A 80 3.04 7.59 -7.44
CA GLU A 80 1.69 8.15 -7.31
C GLU A 80 0.96 7.65 -6.05
N ILE A 81 0.35 8.60 -5.33
CA ILE A 81 -0.59 8.33 -4.24
C ILE A 81 -1.92 9.02 -4.57
N TYR A 82 -3.02 8.29 -4.49
CA TYR A 82 -4.37 8.87 -4.50
C TYR A 82 -5.08 8.56 -3.18
N VAL A 83 -6.15 9.32 -2.95
CA VAL A 83 -7.03 9.12 -1.80
C VAL A 83 -8.44 8.75 -2.26
N ASP A 84 -9.08 7.84 -1.52
CA ASP A 84 -10.48 7.44 -1.71
C ASP A 84 -11.26 7.67 -0.39
N PRO A 85 -11.57 8.94 -0.02
CA PRO A 85 -12.16 9.25 1.28
C PRO A 85 -13.51 8.55 1.51
N GLU A 86 -14.36 8.48 0.47
CA GLU A 86 -15.71 7.89 0.51
C GLU A 86 -15.74 6.37 0.25
N ARG A 87 -14.57 5.78 -0.02
CA ARG A 87 -14.38 4.34 -0.28
C ARG A 87 -15.13 3.86 -1.51
N GLU A 88 -15.27 4.69 -2.54
CA GLU A 88 -15.99 4.31 -3.75
C GLU A 88 -15.25 3.23 -4.54
N ILE A 89 -13.94 3.37 -4.70
CA ILE A 89 -13.09 2.40 -5.40
C ILE A 89 -13.08 1.10 -4.60
N TYR A 90 -12.90 1.21 -3.29
CA TYR A 90 -12.95 0.09 -2.35
C TYR A 90 -14.24 -0.72 -2.46
N LYS A 91 -15.41 -0.06 -2.46
CA LYS A 91 -16.73 -0.70 -2.61
C LYS A 91 -16.88 -1.35 -3.98
N ARG A 92 -16.48 -0.66 -5.05
CA ARG A 92 -16.55 -1.17 -6.43
C ARG A 92 -15.66 -2.40 -6.66
N LEU A 93 -14.56 -2.51 -5.93
CA LEU A 93 -13.65 -3.66 -5.93
C LEU A 93 -14.17 -4.87 -5.13
N GLY A 94 -15.30 -4.72 -4.43
CA GLY A 94 -15.85 -5.79 -3.58
C GLY A 94 -14.94 -6.12 -2.39
N MET A 95 -14.20 -5.14 -1.88
CA MET A 95 -13.37 -5.30 -0.69
C MET A 95 -14.26 -5.42 0.56
N LYS A 96 -13.86 -6.23 1.54
CA LYS A 96 -14.69 -6.52 2.74
C LYS A 96 -14.10 -5.89 3.99
N ARG A 97 -14.93 -5.70 5.01
CA ARG A 97 -14.49 -5.24 6.32
C ARG A 97 -14.19 -6.42 7.24
N GLY A 98 -13.23 -6.26 8.15
CA GLY A 98 -12.89 -7.22 9.20
C GLY A 98 -11.73 -8.16 8.85
N GLU A 99 -11.29 -8.92 9.86
CA GLU A 99 -10.27 -9.96 9.70
C GLU A 99 -10.93 -11.34 9.66
N GLU A 100 -10.49 -12.18 8.73
CA GLU A 100 -10.80 -13.60 8.77
C GLU A 100 -9.91 -14.27 9.83
N ILE A 101 -10.49 -15.18 10.64
CA ILE A 101 -9.74 -16.00 11.58
C ILE A 101 -8.97 -17.04 10.77
N ALA A 102 -7.84 -16.64 10.23
CA ALA A 102 -6.95 -17.48 9.44
C ALA A 102 -5.53 -17.37 10.00
N SER A 103 -4.86 -18.51 10.15
CA SER A 103 -3.43 -18.56 10.48
C SER A 103 -2.61 -18.13 9.26
N SER A 104 -2.46 -16.82 9.07
CA SER A 104 -1.50 -16.27 8.11
C SER A 104 -0.11 -16.24 8.75
N GLY A 105 0.93 -16.57 7.98
CA GLY A 105 2.30 -16.30 8.38
C GLY A 105 2.54 -14.80 8.60
N GLN A 106 3.66 -14.45 9.24
CA GLN A 106 4.04 -13.03 9.37
C GLN A 106 4.36 -12.45 7.98
N SER A 107 3.82 -11.26 7.68
CA SER A 107 4.20 -10.51 6.47
C SER A 107 5.68 -10.13 6.56
N PRO A 108 6.50 -10.39 5.53
CA PRO A 108 7.91 -10.00 5.52
C PRO A 108 8.12 -8.48 5.45
N HIS A 109 7.04 -7.72 5.21
CA HIS A 109 7.05 -6.27 5.07
C HIS A 109 6.59 -5.53 6.33
N VAL A 110 6.17 -6.28 7.37
CA VAL A 110 5.84 -5.73 8.69
C VAL A 110 7.00 -6.04 9.63
N LYS A 111 7.76 -5.01 9.98
CA LYS A 111 9.02 -5.09 10.73
C LYS A 111 8.81 -4.78 12.21
N SER A 112 7.84 -3.94 12.52
CA SER A 112 7.48 -3.64 13.91
C SER A 112 6.59 -4.73 14.50
N ASN A 113 6.90 -5.12 15.74
CA ASN A 113 6.00 -5.95 16.55
C ASN A 113 4.73 -5.16 16.89
N LEU A 114 3.61 -5.86 17.12
CA LEU A 114 2.30 -5.24 17.40
C LEU A 114 2.37 -4.16 18.47
N LEU A 115 3.09 -4.39 19.57
CA LEU A 115 3.20 -3.44 20.69
C LEU A 115 3.95 -2.15 20.32
N SER A 116 5.15 -2.27 19.72
CA SER A 116 5.96 -1.11 19.35
C SER A 116 5.34 -0.32 18.20
N GLY A 117 4.79 -1.03 17.20
CA GLY A 117 4.08 -0.42 16.08
C GLY A 117 2.84 0.35 16.53
N SER A 118 2.07 -0.20 17.47
CA SER A 118 0.89 0.46 18.04
C SER A 118 1.27 1.73 18.81
N LEU A 119 2.33 1.67 19.61
CA LEU A 119 2.81 2.84 20.35
C LEU A 119 3.33 3.94 19.42
N GLN A 120 4.03 3.59 18.36
CA GLN A 120 4.53 4.55 17.37
C GLN A 120 3.39 5.16 16.55
N SER A 121 2.38 4.37 16.17
CA SER A 121 1.16 4.88 15.54
C SER A 121 0.40 5.85 16.45
N LEU A 122 0.25 5.50 17.74
CA LEU A 122 -0.39 6.35 18.73
C LEU A 122 0.39 7.66 18.92
N TRP A 123 1.71 7.59 19.08
CA TRP A 123 2.55 8.78 19.20
C TRP A 123 2.37 9.72 17.99
N ARG A 124 2.43 9.17 16.76
CA ARG A 124 2.25 9.95 15.53
C ARG A 124 0.87 10.58 15.42
N ALA A 125 -0.17 9.87 15.85
CA ALA A 125 -1.52 10.42 15.90
C ALA A 125 -1.64 11.55 16.92
N VAL A 126 -0.89 11.48 18.03
CA VAL A 126 -0.94 12.46 19.12
C VAL A 126 -0.12 13.72 18.84
N THR A 127 1.02 13.59 18.14
CA THR A 127 1.93 14.71 17.86
C THR A 127 1.74 15.34 16.48
N GLY A 128 0.81 14.82 15.66
CA GLY A 128 0.53 15.33 14.31
C GLY A 128 -0.32 16.61 14.35
N PRO A 129 -0.17 17.52 13.36
CA PRO A 129 -1.06 18.67 13.22
C PRO A 129 -2.46 18.16 12.84
N LEU A 130 -3.44 18.44 13.69
CA LEU A 130 -4.84 17.98 13.64
C LEU A 130 -5.02 16.45 13.79
N PHE A 131 -5.64 16.07 14.90
CA PHE A 131 -6.19 14.74 15.15
C PHE A 131 -7.37 14.46 14.20
N ASP A 132 -7.09 14.25 12.92
CA ASP A 132 -8.05 13.68 11.99
C ASP A 132 -8.08 12.16 12.18
N PHE A 133 -8.84 11.66 13.14
CA PHE A 133 -9.16 10.22 13.19
C PHE A 133 -10.09 9.87 12.03
N GLN A 134 -9.54 9.73 10.83
CA GLN A 134 -10.30 9.44 9.61
C GLN A 134 -9.77 8.18 8.93
N GLY A 135 -10.63 7.17 8.86
CA GLY A 135 -10.34 5.87 8.30
C GLY A 135 -11.20 4.81 8.98
N ASP A 136 -11.70 3.84 8.23
CA ASP A 136 -12.40 2.70 8.81
C ASP A 136 -11.35 1.67 9.29
N PRO A 137 -11.15 1.47 10.59
CA PRO A 137 -10.13 0.53 11.10
C PRO A 137 -10.41 -0.91 10.66
N ALA A 138 -11.67 -1.22 10.30
CA ALA A 138 -12.04 -2.52 9.81
C ALA A 138 -11.79 -2.70 8.30
N GLN A 139 -11.28 -1.69 7.58
CA GLN A 139 -11.08 -1.76 6.14
C GLN A 139 -9.97 -2.75 5.76
N GLN A 140 -10.23 -3.68 4.84
CA GLN A 140 -9.20 -4.61 4.34
C GLN A 140 -8.27 -3.92 3.34
N GLY A 141 -7.00 -4.34 3.37
CA GLY A 141 -6.03 -4.02 2.34
C GLY A 141 -6.12 -4.93 1.13
N GLY A 142 -5.26 -4.66 0.16
CA GLY A 142 -5.13 -5.53 -0.99
C GLY A 142 -4.25 -4.96 -2.09
N ILE A 143 -4.08 -5.78 -3.12
CA ILE A 143 -3.26 -5.50 -4.30
C ILE A 143 -4.07 -5.83 -5.54
N LEU A 144 -4.01 -4.95 -6.52
CA LEU A 144 -4.69 -5.06 -7.79
C LEU A 144 -3.69 -4.80 -8.91
N ILE A 145 -3.65 -5.68 -9.91
CA ILE A 145 -2.92 -5.43 -11.16
C ILE A 145 -3.94 -5.19 -12.26
N LEU A 146 -3.83 -4.03 -12.89
CA LEU A 146 -4.64 -3.59 -14.01
C LEU A 146 -3.83 -3.60 -15.30
N GLY A 147 -4.51 -3.95 -16.39
CA GLY A 147 -4.06 -3.66 -17.74
C GLY A 147 -3.56 -4.87 -18.54
N PRO A 148 -3.33 -4.71 -19.85
CA PRO A 148 -3.65 -3.54 -20.66
C PRO A 148 -5.18 -3.37 -20.84
N GLY A 149 -5.64 -2.11 -20.92
CA GLY A 149 -7.07 -1.75 -20.93
C GLY A 149 -7.73 -1.74 -19.55
N ASN A 150 -9.07 -1.84 -19.52
CA ASN A 150 -9.88 -1.82 -18.29
C ASN A 150 -10.03 -3.19 -17.61
N ASN A 151 -9.05 -4.08 -17.79
CA ASN A 151 -9.08 -5.45 -17.31
C ASN A 151 -8.31 -5.60 -16.00
N ILE A 152 -8.87 -6.39 -15.09
CA ILE A 152 -8.22 -6.83 -13.85
C ILE A 152 -7.48 -8.13 -14.15
N HIS A 153 -6.15 -8.12 -14.09
CA HIS A 153 -5.32 -9.31 -14.32
C HIS A 153 -5.05 -10.07 -13.03
N PHE A 154 -5.01 -9.36 -11.91
CA PHE A 154 -4.80 -9.96 -10.60
C PHE A 154 -5.47 -9.12 -9.52
N ILE A 155 -6.06 -9.78 -8.54
CA ILE A 155 -6.55 -9.14 -7.32
C ILE A 155 -6.26 -10.04 -6.13
N HIS A 156 -5.57 -9.49 -5.14
CA HIS A 156 -5.40 -10.07 -3.83
C HIS A 156 -6.10 -9.17 -2.82
N ARG A 157 -6.98 -9.77 -2.02
CA ARG A 157 -7.66 -9.09 -0.92
C ARG A 157 -7.08 -9.65 0.37
N ASP A 158 -6.51 -8.79 1.19
CA ASP A 158 -5.87 -9.22 2.42
C ASP A 158 -6.93 -9.82 3.36
N ARG A 159 -6.75 -11.06 3.78
CA ARG A 159 -7.67 -11.72 4.72
C ARG A 159 -7.56 -11.17 6.13
N ASN A 160 -6.38 -10.67 6.49
CA ASN A 160 -6.08 -10.04 7.77
C ASN A 160 -4.86 -9.11 7.64
N ARG A 161 -4.51 -8.39 8.70
CA ARG A 161 -3.42 -7.40 8.72
C ARG A 161 -2.02 -7.92 8.38
N LEU A 162 -1.80 -9.23 8.33
CA LEU A 162 -0.50 -9.84 8.01
C LEU A 162 -0.53 -10.63 6.70
N ASP A 163 -1.67 -10.71 6.03
CA ASP A 163 -1.86 -11.46 4.78
C ASP A 163 -1.47 -10.66 3.52
N HIS A 164 -0.53 -9.72 3.65
CA HIS A 164 0.00 -8.99 2.51
C HIS A 164 0.68 -9.96 1.55
N LYS A 165 0.46 -9.79 0.24
CA LYS A 165 1.31 -10.47 -0.72
C LYS A 165 2.74 -9.92 -0.67
N PRO A 166 3.76 -10.79 -0.68
CA PRO A 166 5.14 -10.33 -0.79
C PRO A 166 5.32 -9.47 -2.04
N ILE A 167 5.93 -8.31 -1.88
CA ILE A 167 6.07 -7.31 -2.96
C ILE A 167 6.76 -7.93 -4.18
N ASN A 168 7.82 -8.72 -3.99
CA ASN A 168 8.51 -9.38 -5.12
C ASN A 168 7.64 -10.39 -5.88
N SER A 169 6.68 -11.05 -5.21
CA SER A 169 5.73 -11.92 -5.90
C SER A 169 4.80 -11.12 -6.83
N VAL A 170 4.43 -9.90 -6.43
CA VAL A 170 3.61 -9.00 -7.26
C VAL A 170 4.44 -8.41 -8.40
N LEU A 171 5.66 -7.96 -8.12
CA LEU A 171 6.59 -7.43 -9.12
C LEU A 171 6.85 -8.45 -10.23
N GLN A 172 7.04 -9.71 -9.87
CA GLN A 172 7.22 -10.79 -10.84
C GLN A 172 6.02 -10.96 -11.78
N LEU A 173 4.78 -10.80 -11.29
CA LEU A 173 3.57 -10.90 -12.12
C LEU A 173 3.49 -9.79 -13.19
N VAL A 174 4.16 -8.66 -12.96
CA VAL A 174 4.21 -7.53 -13.89
C VAL A 174 5.56 -7.40 -14.61
N GLY A 175 6.41 -8.43 -14.54
CA GLY A 175 7.70 -8.44 -15.22
C GLY A 175 8.76 -7.49 -14.63
N VAL A 176 8.55 -7.01 -13.41
CA VAL A 176 9.51 -6.17 -12.71
C VAL A 176 10.55 -7.04 -11.99
N GLN A 177 11.81 -6.63 -12.08
CA GLN A 177 12.94 -7.33 -11.46
C GLN A 177 12.82 -7.40 -9.92
N HIS A 178 13.45 -8.40 -9.32
CA HIS A 178 13.44 -8.59 -7.87
C HIS A 178 14.16 -7.45 -7.13
N VAL A 179 13.53 -6.94 -6.06
CA VAL A 179 14.08 -5.88 -5.21
C VAL A 179 14.44 -6.43 -3.83
N ASN A 180 15.60 -6.04 -3.29
CA ASN A 180 16.00 -6.43 -1.93
C ASN A 180 15.40 -5.47 -0.89
N PHE A 181 14.45 -5.97 -0.10
CA PHE A 181 13.81 -5.20 0.98
C PHE A 181 14.47 -5.39 2.35
N THR A 182 15.42 -6.32 2.49
CA THR A 182 16.12 -6.56 3.75
C THR A 182 17.04 -5.39 4.08
N ASN A 183 17.08 -4.97 5.36
CA ASN A 183 18.01 -3.92 5.81
C ASN A 183 19.46 -4.45 5.94
N ARG A 184 19.82 -5.56 5.28
CA ARG A 184 21.16 -6.13 5.32
C ARG A 184 21.96 -5.60 4.12
N PRO A 185 23.17 -5.07 4.31
CA PRO A 185 24.03 -4.73 3.19
C PRO A 185 24.27 -6.00 2.37
N SER A 186 24.10 -5.91 1.06
CA SER A 186 24.46 -6.97 0.14
C SER A 186 25.96 -7.21 0.25
N VAL A 187 26.35 -8.31 0.89
CA VAL A 187 27.74 -8.78 0.89
C VAL A 187 28.04 -9.24 -0.53
N ILE A 188 28.74 -8.39 -1.28
CA ILE A 188 29.32 -8.78 -2.56
C ILE A 188 30.58 -9.60 -2.20
N HIS A 189 30.51 -10.92 -2.38
CA HIS A 189 31.73 -11.72 -2.43
C HIS A 189 32.44 -11.38 -3.73
N VAL A 190 33.60 -10.70 -3.60
CA VAL A 190 34.58 -10.49 -4.68
C VAL A 190 35.58 -11.64 -4.64
#